data_AF-A0A1S7SF59-F1
#
_entry.id   AF-A0A1S7SF59-F1
#
_cell.length_a   1.000
_cell.length_b   1.000
_cell.length_c   1.000
_cell.angle_alpha   90.00
_cell.angle_beta   90.00
_cell.angle_gamma   90.00
#
_symmetry.space_group_name_H-M   'P 1'
#
loop_
_entity.id
_entity.type
_entity.pdbx_description
1 polymer ?
#
loop_
_entity_poly.entity_id
_entity_poly.type
_entity_poly.pdbx_seq_one_letter_code
_entity_poly.pdbx_strand_id
1 'polypeptide(L)'
;MLDHYRIAREHRMTTVRDGLVPGHHVVERLATARRAGVEAIWDLSHYHRNQDPVRCARIAAEAALTVNGPGRLWLCPVNEPSLYPSIAGMPRHEAVDMAVTMARVARDHHPDVGILTNDPITGVGDRQFEATDAIVSAVHVDVVGVNYYPHTARTSLVVWHLTVRMRPFRQLMALNLRFASSIFGAWRSPIRR
;
A
#
# COMPACT_ATOMS: atom_id res chain seq x y z
N MET A 1 14.20 20.83 4.89
CA MET A 1 13.37 19.74 5.46
C MET A 1 12.65 20.14 6.74
N LEU A 2 13.33 20.58 7.81
CA LEU A 2 12.67 20.94 9.07
C LEU A 2 11.55 21.99 8.87
N ASP A 3 11.79 23.01 8.06
CA ASP A 3 10.81 24.06 7.79
C ASP A 3 9.53 23.52 7.12
N HIS A 4 9.65 22.53 6.22
CA HIS A 4 8.47 21.91 5.61
C HIS A 4 7.59 21.21 6.65
N TYR A 5 8.18 20.51 7.61
CA TYR A 5 7.42 19.87 8.68
C TYR A 5 6.86 20.89 9.68
N ARG A 6 7.55 22.00 9.94
CA ARG A 6 7.02 23.09 10.77
C ARG A 6 5.79 23.73 10.14
N ILE A 7 5.82 23.99 8.83
CA ILE A 7 4.65 24.49 8.09
C ILE A 7 3.48 23.51 8.24
N ALA A 8 3.70 22.20 8.06
CA ALA A 8 2.65 21.20 8.26
C ALA A 8 2.04 21.28 9.68
N ARG A 9 2.88 21.42 10.72
CA ARG A 9 2.43 21.59 12.11
C ARG A 9 1.67 22.89 12.34
N GLU A 10 2.10 24.00 11.75
CA GLU A 10 1.41 25.29 11.83
C GLU A 10 -0.01 25.20 11.22
N HIS A 11 -0.17 24.38 10.19
CA HIS A 11 -1.47 24.00 9.63
C HIS A 11 -2.19 22.87 10.39
N ARG A 12 -1.76 22.55 11.61
CA ARG A 12 -2.33 21.53 12.51
C ARG A 12 -2.28 20.10 11.95
N MET A 13 -1.44 19.83 10.96
CA MET A 13 -1.19 18.48 10.50
C MET A 13 -0.27 17.78 11.51
N THR A 14 -0.63 16.55 11.89
CA THR A 14 0.16 15.71 12.80
C THR A 14 0.93 14.62 12.07
N THR A 15 0.53 14.32 10.84
CA THR A 15 1.13 13.28 10.01
C THR A 15 1.60 13.83 8.68
N VAL A 16 2.69 13.26 8.16
CA VAL A 16 3.25 13.57 6.83
C VAL A 16 3.54 12.27 6.09
N ARG A 17 3.65 12.34 4.76
CA ARG A 17 4.16 11.25 3.92
C ARG A 17 5.33 11.78 3.12
N ASP A 18 6.47 11.11 3.18
CA ASP A 18 7.72 11.58 2.55
C ASP A 18 8.63 10.40 2.17
N GLY A 19 9.64 10.65 1.34
CA GLY A 19 10.57 9.65 0.85
C GLY A 19 11.72 9.36 1.83
N LEU A 20 12.05 8.09 1.95
CA LEU A 20 13.26 7.58 2.60
C LEU A 20 14.02 6.69 1.60
N VAL A 21 14.20 7.23 0.40
CA VAL A 21 14.72 6.53 -0.78
C VAL A 21 16.25 6.53 -0.80
N PRO A 22 16.90 5.66 -1.61
CA PRO A 22 18.35 5.66 -1.76
C PRO A 22 18.93 7.04 -2.09
N GLY A 23 20.01 7.42 -1.40
CA GLY A 23 20.63 8.75 -1.49
C GLY A 23 20.17 9.73 -0.40
N HIS A 24 19.06 9.47 0.29
CA HIS A 24 18.67 10.26 1.46
C HIS A 24 19.51 9.93 2.69
N HIS A 25 19.81 10.96 3.50
CA HIS A 25 20.37 10.81 4.85
C HIS A 25 19.28 10.36 5.82
N VAL A 26 19.09 9.04 5.93
CA VAL A 26 17.99 8.40 6.66
C VAL A 26 17.86 8.90 8.11
N VAL A 27 18.96 8.87 8.87
CA VAL A 27 18.99 9.31 10.27
C VAL A 27 18.58 10.78 10.42
N GLU A 28 19.09 11.65 9.55
CA GLU A 28 18.81 13.08 9.61
C GLU A 28 17.33 13.38 9.32
N ARG A 29 16.74 12.71 8.33
CA ARG A 29 15.32 12.86 8.00
C ARG A 29 14.41 12.38 9.12
N LEU A 30 14.69 11.22 9.69
CA LEU A 30 13.95 10.69 10.85
C LEU A 30 14.06 11.63 12.06
N ALA A 31 15.27 12.09 12.39
CA ALA A 31 15.50 13.00 13.50
C ALA A 31 14.81 14.35 13.28
N THR A 32 14.74 14.80 12.03
CA THR A 32 14.04 16.04 11.65
C THR A 32 12.53 15.92 11.80
N ALA A 33 11.92 14.80 11.37
CA ALA A 33 10.50 14.55 11.61
C ALA A 33 10.18 14.48 13.12
N ARG A 34 10.98 13.73 13.88
CA ARG A 34 10.85 13.64 15.35
C ARG A 34 10.92 15.02 16.01
N ARG A 35 11.93 15.83 15.67
CA ARG A 35 12.12 17.18 16.21
C ARG A 35 10.97 18.13 15.86
N ALA A 36 10.36 17.96 14.69
CA ALA A 36 9.18 18.72 14.29
C ALA A 36 7.89 18.22 14.98
N GLY A 37 7.91 17.07 15.66
CA GLY A 37 6.73 16.49 16.30
C GLY A 37 5.67 16.04 15.30
N VAL A 38 6.10 15.53 14.14
CA VAL A 38 5.22 14.90 13.14
C VAL A 38 5.48 13.39 13.08
N GLU A 39 4.42 12.61 12.90
CA GLU A 39 4.54 11.20 12.50
C GLU A 39 4.66 11.12 10.98
N ALA A 40 5.59 10.33 10.48
CA ALA A 40 5.86 10.22 9.04
C ALA A 40 5.61 8.80 8.55
N ILE A 41 4.90 8.68 7.42
CA ILE A 41 4.86 7.48 6.60
C ILE A 41 5.96 7.60 5.55
N TRP A 42 6.91 6.66 5.56
CA TRP A 42 8.09 6.74 4.70
C TRP A 42 7.97 5.87 3.45
N ASP A 43 8.02 6.49 2.29
CA ASP A 43 8.13 5.79 1.02
C ASP A 43 9.58 5.31 0.82
N LEU A 44 9.83 4.00 0.86
CA LEU A 44 11.16 3.43 0.59
C LEU A 44 11.48 3.39 -0.91
N SER A 45 10.44 3.36 -1.73
CA SER A 45 10.53 3.46 -3.18
C SER A 45 9.40 4.34 -3.71
N HIS A 46 9.79 5.49 -4.26
CA HIS A 46 8.90 6.46 -4.89
C HIS A 46 9.28 6.53 -6.38
N TYR A 47 8.61 5.70 -7.20
CA TYR A 47 8.75 5.63 -8.66
C TYR A 47 10.14 5.30 -9.21
N HIS A 48 10.92 4.50 -8.50
CA HIS A 48 12.22 4.04 -8.99
C HIS A 48 12.46 2.58 -8.63
N ARG A 49 13.24 1.89 -9.48
CA ARG A 49 13.76 0.56 -9.14
C ARG A 49 14.76 0.68 -8.00
N ASN A 50 14.47 0.09 -6.86
CA ASN A 50 15.45 -0.03 -5.78
C ASN A 50 16.37 -1.23 -6.09
N GLN A 51 17.66 -0.97 -6.28
CA GLN A 51 18.65 -1.99 -6.65
C GLN A 51 18.99 -2.93 -5.49
N ASP A 52 18.75 -2.49 -4.24
CA ASP A 52 19.02 -3.28 -3.04
C ASP A 52 17.88 -3.09 -2.01
N PRO A 53 16.72 -3.74 -2.25
CA PRO A 53 15.54 -3.55 -1.43
C PRO A 53 15.73 -4.01 0.02
N VAL A 54 16.53 -5.07 0.22
CA VAL A 54 16.85 -5.60 1.55
C VAL A 54 17.65 -4.58 2.34
N ARG A 55 18.75 -4.06 1.77
CA ARG A 55 19.56 -3.05 2.46
C ARG A 55 18.79 -1.78 2.76
N CYS A 56 17.95 -1.32 1.82
CA CYS A 56 17.15 -0.12 2.00
C CYS A 56 16.18 -0.25 3.19
N ALA A 57 15.41 -1.34 3.25
CA ALA A 57 14.47 -1.58 4.34
C ALA A 57 15.18 -1.76 5.69
N ARG A 58 16.29 -2.50 5.71
CA ARG A 58 17.08 -2.71 6.93
C ARG A 58 17.63 -1.39 7.49
N ILE A 59 18.23 -0.55 6.64
CA ILE A 59 18.76 0.75 7.06
C ILE A 59 17.64 1.64 7.63
N ALA A 60 16.47 1.65 6.98
CA ALA A 60 15.32 2.40 7.47
C ALA A 60 14.86 1.93 8.85
N ALA A 61 14.73 0.61 9.03
CA ALA A 61 14.31 -0.03 10.27
C ALA A 61 15.30 0.22 11.43
N GLU A 62 16.59 -0.06 11.22
CA GLU A 62 17.63 0.11 12.24
C GLU A 62 17.82 1.59 12.62
N ALA A 63 17.76 2.50 11.64
CA ALA A 63 17.84 3.93 11.90
C ALA A 63 16.62 4.45 12.65
N ALA A 64 15.42 3.97 12.32
CA ALA A 64 14.20 4.33 13.05
C ALA A 64 14.27 3.86 14.50
N LEU A 65 14.73 2.63 14.75
CA LEU A 65 14.91 2.11 16.11
C LEU A 65 15.92 2.95 16.90
N THR A 66 17.01 3.37 16.25
CA THR A 66 18.05 4.23 16.85
C THR A 66 17.52 5.63 17.18
N VAL A 67 16.77 6.24 16.26
CA VAL A 67 16.34 7.64 16.35
C VAL A 67 15.06 7.82 17.15
N ASN A 68 14.09 6.92 17.00
CA ASN A 68 12.75 7.03 17.57
C ASN A 68 12.49 6.00 18.69
N GLY A 69 13.41 5.05 18.91
CA GLY A 69 13.20 3.95 19.85
C GLY A 69 12.25 2.90 19.28
N PRO A 70 11.63 2.05 20.13
CA PRO A 70 10.77 0.96 19.69
C PRO A 70 9.37 1.40 19.23
N GLY A 71 9.12 2.71 19.15
CA GLY A 71 7.85 3.25 18.69
C GLY A 71 7.59 2.95 17.23
N ARG A 72 6.32 2.91 16.84
CA ARG A 72 5.89 2.47 15.52
C ARG A 72 6.62 3.17 14.36
N LEU A 73 7.14 2.37 13.43
CA LEU A 73 7.68 2.83 12.15
C LEU A 73 6.64 2.60 11.04
N TRP A 74 6.15 3.67 10.42
CA TRP A 74 5.26 3.58 9.27
C TRP A 74 6.02 3.60 7.95
N LEU A 75 5.83 2.56 7.13
CA LEU A 75 6.47 2.43 5.84
C LEU A 75 5.43 2.26 4.74
N CYS A 76 5.70 2.89 3.60
CA CYS A 76 5.20 2.46 2.31
C CYS A 76 6.38 1.88 1.52
N PRO A 77 6.52 0.53 1.47
CA PRO A 77 7.65 -0.09 0.78
C PRO A 77 7.79 0.35 -0.68
N VAL A 78 6.67 0.37 -1.41
CA VAL A 78 6.60 0.74 -2.83
C VAL A 78 5.32 1.53 -3.05
N ASN A 79 5.44 2.78 -3.50
CA ASN A 79 4.30 3.63 -3.84
C ASN A 79 3.76 3.27 -5.23
N GLU A 80 2.46 2.96 -5.35
CA GLU A 80 1.78 2.68 -6.63
C GLU A 80 2.48 1.62 -7.51
N PRO A 81 2.65 0.38 -7.00
CA PRO A 81 3.33 -0.70 -7.73
C PRO A 81 2.69 -1.00 -9.09
N SER A 82 1.40 -0.69 -9.29
CA SER A 82 0.74 -0.85 -10.60
C SER A 82 1.32 0.03 -11.70
N LEU A 83 1.94 1.18 -11.37
CA LEU A 83 2.50 2.11 -12.34
C LEU A 83 3.96 1.82 -12.72
N TYR A 84 4.65 0.95 -11.98
CA TYR A 84 6.08 0.65 -12.18
C TYR A 84 6.45 0.22 -13.62
N PRO A 85 5.61 -0.55 -14.34
CA PRO A 85 5.89 -0.86 -15.74
C PRO A 85 6.06 0.39 -16.62
N SER A 86 5.22 1.41 -16.39
CA SER A 86 5.22 2.63 -17.21
C SER A 86 6.26 3.66 -16.79
N ILE A 87 6.58 3.75 -15.50
CA ILE A 87 7.41 4.84 -14.96
C ILE A 87 8.85 4.42 -14.67
N ALA A 88 9.07 3.13 -14.39
CA ALA A 88 10.37 2.59 -14.00
C ALA A 88 10.85 1.44 -14.90
N GLY A 89 10.06 1.08 -15.93
CA GLY A 89 10.35 -0.07 -16.81
C GLY A 89 10.41 -1.41 -16.06
N MET A 90 9.91 -1.47 -14.83
CA MET A 90 9.94 -2.64 -13.97
C MET A 90 8.61 -3.40 -14.10
N PRO A 91 8.61 -4.71 -14.38
CA PRO A 91 7.41 -5.51 -14.35
C PRO A 91 6.66 -5.38 -13.02
N ARG A 92 5.32 -5.33 -13.08
CA ARG A 92 4.48 -5.13 -11.89
C ARG A 92 4.73 -6.17 -10.79
N HIS A 93 4.95 -7.43 -11.16
CA HIS A 93 5.23 -8.49 -10.20
C HIS A 93 6.55 -8.26 -9.47
N GLU A 94 7.60 -7.75 -10.13
CA GLU A 94 8.85 -7.37 -9.47
C GLU A 94 8.64 -6.21 -8.48
N ALA A 95 7.76 -5.24 -8.79
CA ALA A 95 7.41 -4.17 -7.87
C ALA A 95 6.66 -4.68 -6.63
N VAL A 96 5.77 -5.66 -6.81
CA VAL A 96 5.07 -6.36 -5.72
C VAL A 96 6.06 -7.14 -4.85
N ASP A 97 6.94 -7.94 -5.46
CA ASP A 97 7.93 -8.75 -4.75
C ASP A 97 8.92 -7.87 -3.97
N MET A 98 9.28 -6.72 -4.54
CA MET A 98 10.08 -5.71 -3.86
C MET A 98 9.38 -5.17 -2.62
N ALA A 99 8.09 -4.83 -2.72
CA ALA A 99 7.30 -4.33 -1.59
C ALA A 99 7.20 -5.37 -0.46
N VAL A 100 6.92 -6.62 -0.82
CA VAL A 100 6.85 -7.76 0.11
C VAL A 100 8.19 -7.99 0.80
N THR A 101 9.29 -7.98 0.03
CA THR A 101 10.65 -8.17 0.56
C THR A 101 10.99 -7.08 1.57
N MET A 102 10.81 -5.82 1.20
CA MET A 102 11.09 -4.67 2.08
C MET A 102 10.25 -4.72 3.36
N ALA A 103 8.95 -5.06 3.26
CA ALA A 103 8.07 -5.16 4.42
C ALA A 103 8.53 -6.23 5.42
N ARG A 104 8.96 -7.41 4.92
CA ARG A 104 9.48 -8.50 5.76
C ARG A 104 10.79 -8.10 6.43
N VAL A 105 11.74 -7.60 5.65
CA VAL A 105 13.04 -7.17 6.19
C VAL A 105 12.87 -6.06 7.23
N ALA A 106 12.00 -5.08 7.01
CA ALA A 106 11.76 -4.04 8.01
C ALA A 106 11.26 -4.64 9.34
N ARG A 107 10.38 -5.65 9.31
CA ARG A 107 9.85 -6.32 10.49
C ARG A 107 10.87 -7.21 11.21
N ASP A 108 11.80 -7.80 10.46
CA ASP A 108 12.90 -8.57 11.06
C ASP A 108 13.86 -7.68 11.87
N HIS A 109 13.88 -6.37 11.57
CA HIS A 109 14.83 -5.41 12.15
C HIS A 109 14.20 -4.30 13.01
N HIS A 110 12.87 -4.26 13.14
CA HIS A 110 12.17 -3.28 13.97
C HIS A 110 10.92 -3.91 14.62
N PRO A 111 10.72 -3.74 15.95
CA PRO A 111 9.70 -4.49 16.68
C PRO A 111 8.25 -4.11 16.34
N ASP A 112 8.02 -2.89 15.85
CA ASP A 112 6.69 -2.40 15.45
C ASP A 112 6.75 -1.64 14.12
N VAL A 113 6.38 -2.32 13.04
CA VAL A 113 6.32 -1.75 11.68
C VAL A 113 4.90 -1.77 11.16
N GLY A 114 4.35 -0.58 10.92
CA GLY A 114 3.11 -0.38 10.19
C GLY A 114 3.35 -0.30 8.69
N ILE A 115 2.62 -1.10 7.90
CA ILE A 115 2.76 -1.13 6.44
C ILE A 115 1.56 -0.48 5.76
N LEU A 116 1.84 0.51 4.92
CA LEU A 116 0.93 1.10 3.96
C LEU A 116 1.25 0.58 2.55
N THR A 117 0.23 0.14 1.83
CA THR A 117 0.29 -0.05 0.37
C THR A 117 -0.75 0.84 -0.29
N ASN A 118 -0.51 1.28 -1.52
CA ASN A 118 -1.43 2.13 -2.23
C ASN A 118 -1.27 1.98 -3.75
N ASP A 119 -2.37 2.17 -4.46
CA ASP A 119 -2.40 2.27 -5.92
C ASP A 119 -3.33 3.42 -6.35
N PRO A 120 -3.14 3.96 -7.56
CA PRO A 120 -3.98 5.03 -8.06
C PRO A 120 -5.37 4.51 -8.44
N ILE A 121 -6.38 5.35 -8.20
CA ILE A 121 -7.71 5.13 -8.75
C ILE A 121 -7.80 5.76 -10.14
N THR A 122 -7.72 4.90 -11.16
CA THR A 122 -7.86 5.29 -12.56
C THR A 122 -9.25 4.97 -13.14
N GLY A 123 -10.12 4.28 -12.38
CA GLY A 123 -11.49 3.93 -12.78
C GLY A 123 -12.21 3.05 -11.74
N VAL A 124 -13.09 2.16 -12.23
CA VAL A 124 -13.67 1.05 -11.47
C VAL A 124 -13.51 -0.22 -12.32
N GLY A 125 -12.54 -1.05 -11.99
CA GLY A 125 -12.30 -2.33 -12.67
C GLY A 125 -11.90 -3.44 -11.71
N ASP A 126 -12.10 -4.68 -12.13
CA ASP A 126 -11.80 -5.86 -11.30
C ASP A 126 -10.29 -6.01 -11.03
N ARG A 127 -9.45 -5.51 -11.96
CA ARG A 127 -7.99 -5.63 -11.89
C ARG A 127 -7.27 -4.40 -11.32
N GLN A 128 -8.01 -3.37 -10.92
CA GLN A 128 -7.44 -2.05 -10.61
C GLN A 128 -6.46 -2.07 -9.44
N PHE A 129 -6.71 -2.92 -8.44
CA PHE A 129 -5.90 -3.02 -7.23
C PHE A 129 -5.11 -4.33 -7.18
N GLU A 130 -4.88 -5.01 -8.31
CA GLU A 130 -4.20 -6.32 -8.31
C GLU A 130 -2.84 -6.32 -7.62
N ALA A 131 -2.05 -5.25 -7.79
CA ALA A 131 -0.75 -5.17 -7.12
C ALA A 131 -0.91 -5.00 -5.61
N THR A 132 -1.77 -4.07 -5.19
CA THR A 132 -2.19 -3.91 -3.79
C THR A 132 -2.71 -5.23 -3.19
N ASP A 133 -3.64 -5.93 -3.86
CA ASP A 133 -4.22 -7.19 -3.41
C ASP A 133 -3.15 -8.30 -3.26
N ALA A 134 -2.20 -8.36 -4.20
CA ALA A 134 -1.08 -9.30 -4.14
C ALA A 134 -0.16 -9.02 -2.93
N ILE A 135 0.11 -7.75 -2.62
CA ILE A 135 0.91 -7.37 -1.43
C ILE A 135 0.15 -7.73 -0.15
N VAL A 136 -1.13 -7.36 -0.04
CA VAL A 136 -1.99 -7.68 1.12
C VAL A 136 -2.09 -9.19 1.35
N SER A 137 -2.10 -9.98 0.28
CA SER A 137 -2.14 -11.44 0.38
C SER A 137 -0.81 -12.06 0.86
N ALA A 138 0.32 -11.36 0.70
CA ALA A 138 1.66 -11.89 0.96
C ALA A 138 2.26 -11.41 2.30
N VAL A 139 1.81 -10.27 2.83
CA VAL A 139 2.25 -9.69 4.10
C VAL A 139 1.08 -9.00 4.81
N HIS A 140 1.13 -8.93 6.15
CA HIS A 140 0.20 -8.09 6.89
C HIS A 140 0.34 -6.63 6.45
N VAL A 141 -0.77 -5.98 6.12
CA VAL A 141 -0.86 -4.57 5.72
C VAL A 141 -1.83 -3.89 6.66
N ASP A 142 -1.38 -2.78 7.24
CA ASP A 142 -2.16 -2.00 8.21
C ASP A 142 -3.09 -1.00 7.52
N VAL A 143 -2.64 -0.43 6.40
CA VAL A 143 -3.37 0.59 5.66
C VAL A 143 -3.31 0.32 4.16
N VAL A 144 -4.49 0.30 3.54
CA VAL A 144 -4.62 0.36 2.08
C VAL A 144 -5.01 1.78 1.68
N GLY A 145 -4.07 2.51 1.11
CA GLY A 145 -4.26 3.84 0.55
C GLY A 145 -4.78 3.81 -0.89
N VAL A 146 -5.43 4.88 -1.30
CA VAL A 146 -5.88 5.08 -2.69
C VAL A 146 -5.45 6.47 -3.13
N ASN A 147 -4.62 6.53 -4.17
CA ASN A 147 -4.18 7.80 -4.72
C ASN A 147 -5.20 8.29 -5.75
N TYR A 148 -5.92 9.37 -5.42
CA TYR A 148 -6.90 9.97 -6.31
C TYR A 148 -6.33 11.23 -6.97
N TYR A 149 -6.20 11.18 -8.29
CA TYR A 149 -5.77 12.31 -9.11
C TYR A 149 -6.96 12.81 -9.94
N PRO A 150 -7.59 13.95 -9.56
CA PRO A 150 -8.83 14.40 -10.21
C PRO A 150 -8.72 14.59 -11.73
N HIS A 151 -7.54 14.94 -12.22
CA HIS A 151 -7.27 15.20 -13.64
C HIS A 151 -7.10 13.92 -14.48
N THR A 152 -6.85 12.76 -13.86
CA THR A 152 -6.77 11.45 -14.55
C THR A 152 -7.89 10.49 -14.13
N ALA A 153 -8.67 10.84 -13.11
CA ALA A 153 -9.76 10.03 -12.61
C ALA A 153 -10.88 9.89 -13.65
N ARG A 154 -11.14 8.66 -14.11
CA ARG A 154 -12.28 8.33 -14.99
C ARG A 154 -13.59 8.16 -14.22
N THR A 155 -13.56 8.26 -12.91
CA THR A 155 -14.72 8.09 -12.02
C THR A 155 -14.54 8.96 -10.79
N SER A 156 -15.62 9.58 -10.31
CA SER A 156 -15.57 10.40 -9.10
C SER A 156 -15.33 9.54 -7.86
N LEU A 157 -14.65 10.11 -6.87
CA LEU A 157 -14.38 9.43 -5.59
C LEU A 157 -15.68 8.98 -4.89
N VAL A 158 -16.76 9.75 -5.03
CA VAL A 158 -18.09 9.41 -4.49
C VAL A 158 -18.64 8.11 -5.10
N VAL A 159 -18.60 7.99 -6.43
CA VAL A 159 -19.09 6.77 -7.11
C VAL A 159 -18.24 5.57 -6.73
N TRP A 160 -16.93 5.75 -6.59
CA TRP A 160 -16.04 4.68 -6.14
C TRP A 160 -16.36 4.21 -4.72
N HIS A 161 -16.53 5.14 -3.76
CA HIS A 161 -16.89 4.80 -2.39
C HIS A 161 -18.20 4.02 -2.29
N LEU A 162 -19.22 4.43 -3.05
CA LEU A 162 -20.50 3.72 -3.11
C LEU A 162 -20.34 2.32 -3.70
N THR A 163 -19.53 2.16 -4.76
CA THR A 163 -19.35 0.88 -5.44
C THR A 163 -18.52 -0.10 -4.60
N VAL A 164 -17.46 0.35 -3.93
CA VAL A 164 -16.61 -0.50 -3.07
C VAL A 164 -17.35 -0.93 -1.80
N ARG A 165 -18.11 -0.03 -1.16
CA ARG A 165 -18.98 -0.43 -0.02
C ARG A 165 -20.02 -1.49 -0.40
N MET A 166 -20.41 -1.54 -1.67
CA MET A 166 -21.37 -2.53 -2.20
C MET A 166 -20.71 -3.82 -2.71
N ARG A 167 -19.37 -3.92 -2.80
CA ARG A 167 -18.67 -5.14 -3.22
C ARG A 167 -18.94 -6.36 -2.32
N PRO A 168 -18.96 -6.25 -0.98
CA PRO A 168 -19.36 -7.36 -0.11
C PRO A 168 -20.77 -7.87 -0.45
N PHE A 169 -21.71 -6.96 -0.74
CA PHE A 169 -23.09 -7.30 -1.14
C PHE A 169 -23.16 -8.05 -2.47
N ARG A 170 -22.35 -7.63 -3.46
CA ARG A 170 -22.31 -8.31 -4.77
C ARG A 170 -21.61 -9.67 -4.73
N GLN A 171 -20.55 -9.82 -3.93
CA GLN A 171 -19.90 -11.13 -3.75
C GLN A 171 -20.79 -12.12 -2.98
N LEU A 172 -21.55 -11.66 -1.97
CA LEU A 172 -22.57 -12.47 -1.27
C LEU A 172 -23.70 -12.93 -2.20
N MET A 173 -24.17 -12.08 -3.11
CA MET A 173 -25.16 -12.50 -4.12
C MET A 173 -24.58 -13.46 -5.16
N ALA A 174 -23.32 -13.26 -5.58
CA ALA A 174 -22.65 -14.17 -6.51
C ALA A 174 -22.37 -15.54 -5.88
N LEU A 175 -22.04 -15.59 -4.58
CA LEU A 175 -21.91 -16.85 -3.83
C LEU A 175 -23.27 -17.56 -3.71
N ASN A 176 -24.34 -16.84 -3.35
CA ASN A 176 -25.69 -17.41 -3.25
C ASN A 176 -26.21 -17.94 -4.60
N LEU A 177 -25.91 -17.28 -5.71
CA LEU A 177 -26.29 -17.76 -7.05
C LEU A 177 -25.50 -19.00 -7.47
N ARG A 178 -24.22 -19.13 -7.09
CA ARG A 178 -23.42 -20.35 -7.29
C ARG A 178 -23.85 -21.51 -6.38
N PHE A 179 -24.28 -21.20 -5.16
CA PHE A 179 -24.82 -22.18 -4.22
C PHE A 179 -26.21 -22.68 -4.65
N ALA A 180 -27.08 -21.79 -5.16
CA ALA A 180 -28.37 -22.18 -5.71
C ALA A 180 -28.21 -23.05 -6.97
N SER A 181 -27.25 -22.75 -7.85
CA SER A 181 -27.02 -23.56 -9.06
C SER A 181 -26.38 -24.93 -8.78
N SER A 182 -25.63 -25.11 -7.68
CA SER A 182 -25.17 -26.45 -7.27
C SER A 182 -26.27 -27.30 -6.63
N ILE A 183 -27.22 -26.68 -5.92
CA ILE A 183 -28.39 -27.36 -5.34
C ILE A 183 -29.40 -27.76 -6.42
N PHE A 184 -29.66 -26.91 -7.42
CA PHE A 184 -30.60 -27.21 -8.51
C PHE A 184 -30.00 -28.05 -9.65
N GLY A 185 -28.67 -28.20 -9.73
CA GLY A 185 -27.99 -29.04 -10.72
C GLY A 185 -28.04 -30.55 -10.43
N ALA A 186 -28.35 -30.95 -9.20
CA ALA A 186 -28.37 -32.36 -8.78
C ALA A 186 -29.73 -33.07 -8.98
N TRP A 187 -30.74 -32.40 -9.55
CA TRP A 187 -32.11 -32.92 -9.71
C TRP A 187 -32.53 -33.09 -11.18
N ARG A 188 -31.68 -33.72 -11.98
CA ARG A 188 -32.10 -34.30 -13.27
C ARG A 188 -31.65 -35.75 -13.37
N SER A 189 -32.48 -36.64 -12.83
CA SER A 189 -32.47 -38.05 -13.21
C SER A 189 -33.49 -38.25 -14.34
N PRO A 190 -33.16 -38.98 -15.43
CA PRO A 190 -34.03 -39.08 -16.60
C PRO A 190 -35.15 -40.11 -16.36
N ILE A 191 -36.40 -39.66 -16.43
CA ILE A 191 -37.54 -40.56 -16.60
C ILE A 191 -37.43 -41.15 -18.01
N ARG A 192 -37.08 -42.43 -18.10
CA ARG A 192 -37.26 -43.25 -19.30
C ARG A 192 -38.76 -43.54 -19.47
N ARG A 193 -39.31 -43.19 -20.63
CA ARG A 193 -40.24 -44.01 -21.39
C ARG A 193 -39.95 -43.82 -22.87
#